data_AF-A0A7W7PGY3-F1
#
_entry.id   AF-A0A7W7PGY3-F1
#
_cell.length_a   1.000
_cell.length_b   1.000
_cell.length_c   1.000
_cell.angle_alpha   90.00
_cell.angle_beta   90.00
_cell.angle_gamma   90.00
#
_symmetry.space_group_name_H-M   'P 1'
#
loop_
_entity.id
_entity.type
_entity.pdbx_description
1 polymer ?
#
loop_
_entity_poly.entity_id
_entity_poly.type
_entity_poly.pdbx_seq_one_letter_code
_entity_poly.pdbx_strand_id
1 'polypeptide(L)'
;MNLPRAVPALTLLALYAATGCAPSPDGVRTHPSSAPTGSPESAPSGSRTPSSASPSGEADDFEARTVRRLMAEAGVSDMFNDPADQPGPLRAVAGSCPHVVTDCQVLYFFHGSRKVGDLTTELVSVRSSDGTTVTVRFPQFTTGDPQCCPSGRPKDVRWRWEGSSLEADFTLPPGTKWNQLDGKPRW
;
A
#
# COMPACT_ATOMS: atom_id res chain seq x y z
N MET A 1 -54.86 -10.75 -17.79
CA MET A 1 -55.07 -9.97 -16.55
C MET A 1 -54.72 -10.88 -15.38
N ASN A 2 -53.52 -10.72 -14.79
CA ASN A 2 -53.05 -11.51 -13.65
C ASN A 2 -52.62 -10.55 -12.54
N LEU A 3 -53.21 -10.69 -11.35
CA LEU A 3 -52.85 -9.90 -10.17
C LEU A 3 -51.55 -10.40 -9.54
N PRO A 4 -50.65 -9.51 -9.06
CA PRO A 4 -49.51 -9.91 -8.26
C PRO A 4 -49.92 -10.24 -6.82
N ARG A 5 -49.44 -11.38 -6.32
CA ARG A 5 -49.54 -11.79 -4.91
C ARG A 5 -48.57 -10.97 -4.07
N ALA A 6 -49.10 -10.30 -3.04
CA ALA A 6 -48.32 -9.63 -2.00
C ALA A 6 -47.64 -10.66 -1.10
N VAL A 7 -46.34 -10.47 -0.83
CA VAL A 7 -45.57 -11.23 0.15
C VAL A 7 -45.34 -10.31 1.36
N PRO A 8 -45.64 -10.76 2.60
CA PRO A 8 -45.48 -9.92 3.79
C PRO A 8 -44.01 -9.72 4.14
N ALA A 9 -43.64 -8.46 4.41
CA ALA A 9 -42.36 -8.05 4.95
C ALA A 9 -42.24 -8.48 6.42
N LEU A 10 -41.27 -9.34 6.71
CA LEU A 10 -40.96 -9.79 8.07
C LEU A 10 -39.83 -8.91 8.60
N THR A 11 -40.19 -7.90 9.39
CA THR A 11 -39.25 -6.96 10.01
C THR A 11 -38.58 -7.63 11.20
N LEU A 12 -37.32 -8.02 11.05
CA LEU A 12 -36.50 -8.61 12.10
C LEU A 12 -35.73 -7.50 12.82
N LEU A 13 -36.20 -7.14 14.02
CA LEU A 13 -35.57 -6.16 14.90
C LEU A 13 -34.42 -6.85 15.65
N ALA A 14 -33.18 -6.67 15.21
CA ALA A 14 -32.01 -7.19 15.90
C ALA A 14 -31.55 -6.21 16.99
N LEU A 15 -31.65 -6.63 18.27
CA LEU A 15 -31.02 -5.95 19.40
C LEU A 15 -29.49 -6.03 19.27
N TYR A 16 -28.83 -4.89 19.07
CA TYR A 16 -27.37 -4.78 19.23
C TYR A 16 -27.03 -4.61 20.71
N ALA A 17 -26.43 -5.64 21.31
CA ALA A 17 -25.77 -5.52 22.60
C ALA A 17 -24.43 -4.81 22.41
N ALA A 18 -24.31 -3.59 22.97
CA ALA A 18 -23.07 -2.84 22.98
C ALA A 18 -22.10 -3.41 24.03
N THR A 19 -21.13 -4.21 23.58
CA THR A 19 -20.02 -4.67 24.42
C THR A 19 -18.96 -3.56 24.47
N GLY A 20 -18.92 -2.82 25.57
CA GLY A 20 -17.94 -1.74 25.79
C GLY A 20 -16.52 -2.28 25.94
N CYS A 21 -15.58 -1.74 25.17
CA CYS A 21 -14.15 -1.92 25.41
C CYS A 21 -13.72 -1.03 26.58
N ALA A 22 -13.21 -1.64 27.64
CA ALA A 22 -12.56 -0.95 28.74
C ALA A 22 -11.18 -0.39 28.30
N PRO A 23 -10.79 0.81 28.75
CA PRO A 23 -9.44 1.33 28.55
C PRO A 23 -8.43 0.59 29.45
N SER A 24 -7.31 0.17 28.88
CA SER A 24 -6.17 -0.36 29.63
C SER A 24 -5.30 0.79 30.16
N PRO A 25 -4.75 0.69 31.38
CA PRO A 25 -3.97 1.76 32.01
C PRO A 25 -2.56 1.93 31.42
N ASP A 26 -2.15 3.20 31.36
CA ASP A 26 -0.84 3.69 30.94
C ASP A 26 0.35 3.03 31.65
N GLY A 27 1.22 2.41 30.87
CA GLY A 27 2.55 1.98 31.30
C GLY A 27 3.57 3.09 31.12
N VAL A 28 4.00 3.70 32.23
CA VAL A 28 5.11 4.66 32.33
C VAL A 28 6.39 4.03 31.79
N ARG A 29 6.97 4.61 30.72
CA ARG A 29 8.28 4.23 30.18
C ARG A 29 9.29 5.34 30.49
N THR A 30 10.16 5.09 31.47
CA THR A 30 11.33 5.90 31.79
C THR A 30 12.40 5.71 30.71
N HIS A 31 12.79 6.80 30.05
CA HIS A 31 13.96 6.85 29.15
C HIS A 31 15.21 7.28 29.94
N PRO A 32 16.31 6.51 29.92
CA PRO A 32 17.61 7.03 30.33
C PRO A 32 18.21 7.92 29.22
N SER A 33 18.67 9.09 29.66
CA SER A 33 19.45 10.07 28.91
C SER A 33 20.91 9.63 28.87
N SER A 34 21.48 9.54 27.67
CA SER A 34 22.92 9.39 27.47
C SER A 34 23.37 10.25 26.30
N ALA A 35 24.11 11.32 26.60
CA ALA A 35 24.93 12.06 25.65
C ALA A 35 26.28 11.33 25.44
N PRO A 36 26.89 11.46 24.26
CA PRO A 36 28.26 11.97 24.27
C PRO A 36 28.57 12.97 23.15
N THR A 37 29.22 14.06 23.57
CA THR A 37 29.94 15.04 22.76
C THR A 37 31.26 14.42 22.26
N GLY A 38 31.49 14.45 20.94
CA GLY A 38 32.77 14.12 20.31
C GLY A 38 33.04 15.08 19.16
N SER A 39 34.15 15.82 19.27
CA SER A 39 34.63 16.85 18.33
C SER A 39 35.38 16.25 17.12
N PRO A 40 35.65 17.06 16.07
CA PRO A 40 36.04 16.58 14.74
C PRO A 40 37.55 16.35 14.58
N GLU A 41 37.91 15.31 13.83
CA GLU A 41 39.28 15.07 13.34
C GLU A 41 39.36 15.31 11.83
N SER A 42 40.38 16.05 11.39
CA SER A 42 40.65 16.44 10.02
C SER A 42 41.77 15.62 9.37
N ALA A 43 41.75 15.60 8.02
CA ALA A 43 42.80 15.27 7.04
C ALA A 43 42.76 13.85 6.42
N PRO A 44 43.41 13.58 5.25
CA PRO A 44 44.06 14.47 4.27
C PRO A 44 43.50 14.34 2.83
N SER A 45 43.90 15.27 1.95
CA SER A 45 43.68 15.21 0.49
C SER A 45 44.42 14.02 -0.14
N GLY A 46 43.67 13.11 -0.76
CA GLY A 46 44.17 12.01 -1.58
C GLY A 46 43.81 12.19 -3.06
N SER A 47 44.72 11.77 -3.92
CA SER A 47 44.81 12.02 -5.36
C SER A 47 43.59 11.61 -6.19
N ARG A 48 43.25 12.46 -7.17
CA ARG A 48 42.19 12.25 -8.16
C ARG A 48 42.57 11.12 -9.12
N THR A 49 41.95 9.96 -8.96
CA THR A 49 41.82 8.96 -10.01
C THR A 49 40.82 9.51 -11.06
N PRO A 50 41.04 9.34 -12.37
CA PRO A 50 40.02 9.66 -13.36
C PRO A 50 38.80 8.76 -13.10
N SER A 51 37.73 9.36 -12.59
CA SER A 51 36.40 8.75 -12.54
C SER A 51 36.03 8.36 -13.96
N SER A 52 36.15 7.08 -14.25
CA SER A 52 35.34 6.44 -15.28
C SER A 52 33.90 6.65 -14.85
N ALA A 53 33.27 7.71 -15.37
CA ALA A 53 31.88 8.02 -15.16
C ALA A 53 31.10 6.84 -15.74
N SER A 54 30.81 5.85 -14.89
CA SER A 54 29.65 5.00 -15.14
C SER A 54 28.49 5.96 -15.38
N PRO A 55 27.69 5.77 -16.44
CA PRO A 55 26.44 6.50 -16.55
C PRO A 55 25.70 6.19 -15.26
N SER A 56 25.64 7.18 -14.36
CA SER A 56 24.62 7.21 -13.33
C SER A 56 23.36 7.28 -14.14
N GLY A 57 22.77 6.12 -14.44
CA GLY A 57 21.42 6.06 -14.94
C GLY A 57 20.65 6.92 -13.97
N GLU A 58 20.17 8.06 -14.45
CA GLU A 58 19.34 8.98 -13.68
C GLU A 58 18.30 8.10 -13.01
N ALA A 59 18.45 7.90 -11.70
CA ALA A 59 17.44 7.24 -10.93
C ALA A 59 16.25 8.17 -11.06
N ASP A 60 15.29 7.81 -11.94
CA ASP A 60 14.09 8.58 -12.26
C ASP A 60 13.61 9.28 -10.99
N ASP A 61 13.87 10.59 -10.91
CA ASP A 61 13.61 11.35 -9.68
C ASP A 61 12.12 11.18 -9.38
N PHE A 62 11.86 10.57 -8.23
CA PHE A 62 10.49 10.31 -7.82
C PHE A 62 9.79 11.64 -7.56
N GLU A 63 8.70 11.89 -8.28
CA GLU A 63 7.88 13.07 -8.09
C GLU A 63 6.50 12.69 -7.55
N ALA A 64 6.31 12.87 -6.24
CA ALA A 64 5.04 12.57 -5.56
C ALA A 64 3.84 13.27 -6.21
N ARG A 65 4.03 14.48 -6.75
CA ARG A 65 2.99 15.22 -7.48
C ARG A 65 2.54 14.49 -8.74
N THR A 66 3.47 13.91 -9.49
CA THR A 66 3.17 13.11 -10.67
C THR A 66 2.37 11.87 -10.31
N VAL A 67 2.75 11.16 -9.24
CA VAL A 67 1.97 10.00 -8.75
C VAL A 67 0.55 10.37 -8.34
N ARG A 68 0.38 11.45 -7.56
CA ARG A 68 -0.95 11.93 -7.16
C ARG A 68 -1.80 12.32 -8.37
N ARG A 69 -1.21 12.99 -9.36
CA ARG A 69 -1.90 13.34 -10.61
C ARG A 69 -2.37 12.09 -11.35
N LEU A 70 -1.50 11.10 -11.53
CA LEU A 70 -1.86 9.83 -12.19
C LEU A 70 -2.98 9.09 -11.46
N MET A 71 -2.98 9.09 -10.13
CA MET A 71 -4.06 8.48 -9.35
C MET A 71 -5.37 9.26 -9.46
N ALA A 72 -5.32 10.59 -9.45
CA ALA A 72 -6.49 11.43 -9.65
C ALA A 72 -7.08 11.29 -11.06
N GLU A 73 -6.23 11.21 -12.09
CA GLU A 73 -6.64 10.93 -13.48
C GLU A 73 -7.28 9.54 -13.63
N ALA A 74 -6.85 8.58 -12.82
CA ALA A 74 -7.48 7.26 -12.71
C ALA A 74 -8.78 7.27 -11.86
N GLY A 75 -9.17 8.42 -11.30
CA GLY A 75 -10.39 8.59 -10.51
C GLY A 75 -10.27 8.18 -9.03
N VAL A 76 -9.06 7.94 -8.52
CA VAL A 76 -8.87 7.60 -7.10
C VAL A 76 -9.00 8.87 -6.23
N SER A 77 -9.94 8.83 -5.28
CA SER A 77 -10.27 9.98 -4.42
C SER A 77 -9.57 9.96 -3.06
N ASP A 78 -9.38 8.78 -2.47
CA ASP A 78 -8.93 8.63 -1.09
C ASP A 78 -7.66 7.79 -1.03
N MET A 79 -6.50 8.45 -1.09
CA MET A 79 -5.22 7.78 -0.92
C MET A 79 -5.02 7.42 0.56
N PHE A 80 -4.73 6.15 0.84
CA PHE A 80 -4.56 5.67 2.22
C PHE A 80 -3.14 5.85 2.76
N ASN A 81 -2.18 6.14 1.88
CA ASN A 81 -0.79 6.39 2.25
C ASN A 81 -0.16 7.44 1.33
N ASP A 82 0.71 8.28 1.90
CA ASP A 82 1.43 9.29 1.12
C ASP A 82 2.55 8.61 0.33
N PRO A 83 2.62 8.80 -1.00
CA PRO A 83 3.71 8.26 -1.78
C PRO A 83 5.04 8.93 -1.42
N ALA A 84 5.07 10.14 -0.87
CA ALA A 84 6.30 10.83 -0.44
C ALA A 84 6.95 10.18 0.78
N ASP A 85 6.18 9.52 1.65
CA ASP A 85 6.67 8.92 2.90
C ASP A 85 7.40 7.58 2.70
N GLN A 86 7.40 7.04 1.48
CA GLN A 86 8.08 5.80 1.17
C GLN A 86 9.53 6.06 0.70
N PRO A 87 10.49 5.21 1.04
CA PRO A 87 11.87 5.34 0.54
C PRO A 87 12.03 4.76 -0.87
N GLY A 88 13.10 5.18 -1.55
CA GLY A 88 13.61 4.58 -2.79
C GLY A 88 12.67 4.64 -4.01
N PRO A 89 13.03 3.91 -5.08
CA PRO A 89 12.31 3.98 -6.35
C PRO A 89 11.02 3.15 -6.33
N LEU A 90 11.00 1.96 -5.71
CA LEU A 90 9.79 1.14 -5.64
C LEU A 90 8.85 1.63 -4.53
N ARG A 91 7.63 2.00 -4.91
CA ARG A 91 6.59 2.52 -4.01
C ARG A 91 5.25 1.88 -4.34
N ALA A 92 4.37 1.79 -3.34
CA ALA A 92 3.01 1.35 -3.56
C ALA A 92 2.02 2.31 -2.90
N VAL A 93 0.92 2.60 -3.57
CA VAL A 93 -0.02 3.62 -3.14
C VAL A 93 -1.43 3.07 -3.25
N ALA A 94 -2.09 2.96 -2.11
CA ALA A 94 -3.43 2.43 -2.02
C ALA A 94 -4.45 3.57 -2.03
N GLY A 95 -5.63 3.30 -2.58
CA GLY A 95 -6.78 4.18 -2.41
C GLY A 95 -8.09 3.55 -2.82
N SER A 96 -9.18 4.30 -2.66
CA SER A 96 -10.53 3.87 -3.05
C SER A 96 -10.71 3.85 -4.57
N CYS A 97 -11.40 2.83 -5.09
CA CYS A 97 -11.78 2.78 -6.50
C CYS A 97 -12.79 3.90 -6.83
N PRO A 98 -12.73 4.49 -8.04
CA PRO A 98 -13.72 5.46 -8.50
C PRO A 98 -15.13 4.86 -8.61
N HIS A 99 -16.15 5.63 -8.20
CA HIS A 99 -17.56 5.43 -8.56
C HIS A 99 -18.19 4.08 -8.17
N VAL A 100 -17.64 3.38 -7.18
CA VAL A 100 -18.19 2.13 -6.67
C VAL A 100 -18.71 2.31 -5.25
N VAL A 101 -19.95 1.88 -5.03
CA VAL A 101 -20.63 1.87 -3.72
C VAL A 101 -20.16 0.72 -2.82
N THR A 102 -19.20 -0.07 -3.29
CA THR A 102 -18.63 -1.22 -2.58
C THR A 102 -17.27 -0.84 -2.01
N ASP A 103 -16.80 -1.59 -1.00
CA ASP A 103 -15.45 -1.52 -0.44
C ASP A 103 -14.41 -1.99 -1.47
N CYS A 104 -14.21 -1.25 -2.56
CA CYS A 104 -13.21 -1.53 -3.58
C CYS A 104 -12.01 -0.64 -3.35
N GLN A 105 -10.85 -1.27 -3.28
CA GLN A 105 -9.57 -0.60 -3.16
C GLN A 105 -8.67 -0.97 -4.34
N VAL A 106 -7.91 0.01 -4.80
CA VAL A 106 -6.87 -0.13 -5.80
C VAL A 106 -5.52 0.14 -5.15
N LEU A 107 -4.52 -0.63 -5.53
CA LEU A 107 -3.14 -0.41 -5.15
C LEU A 107 -2.30 -0.30 -6.41
N TYR A 108 -1.64 0.85 -6.57
CA TYR A 108 -0.74 1.12 -7.68
C TYR A 108 0.71 0.95 -7.23
N PHE A 109 1.51 0.27 -8.04
CA PHE A 109 2.95 0.14 -7.86
C PHE A 109 3.67 1.09 -8.81
N PHE A 110 4.67 1.79 -8.28
CA PHE A 110 5.50 2.73 -9.01
C PHE A 110 6.98 2.38 -8.86
N HIS A 111 7.74 2.53 -9.92
CA HIS A 111 9.21 2.55 -9.87
C HIS A 111 9.68 3.92 -10.37
N GLY A 112 10.17 4.77 -9.48
CA GLY A 112 10.31 6.21 -9.75
C GLY A 112 8.94 6.87 -9.95
N SER A 113 8.79 7.72 -10.96
CA SER A 113 7.51 8.40 -11.29
C SER A 113 6.59 7.57 -12.17
N ARG A 114 6.90 6.28 -12.36
CA ARG A 114 6.30 5.44 -13.39
C ARG A 114 5.46 4.31 -12.81
N LYS A 115 4.21 4.18 -13.26
CA LYS A 115 3.33 3.06 -12.91
C LYS A 115 3.82 1.76 -13.56
N VAL A 116 4.11 0.74 -12.75
CA VAL A 116 4.63 -0.57 -13.20
C VAL A 116 3.64 -1.72 -12.97
N GLY A 117 2.59 -1.49 -12.19
CA GLY A 117 1.52 -2.46 -12.03
C GLY A 117 0.41 -1.92 -11.15
N ASP A 118 -0.71 -2.63 -11.15
CA ASP A 118 -1.85 -2.31 -10.31
C ASP A 118 -2.60 -3.57 -9.89
N LEU A 119 -3.17 -3.54 -8.69
CA LEU A 119 -4.14 -4.54 -8.24
C LEU A 119 -5.41 -3.88 -7.77
N THR A 120 -6.53 -4.57 -8.00
CA THR A 120 -7.84 -4.22 -7.44
C THR A 120 -8.30 -5.35 -6.53
N THR A 121 -8.77 -5.00 -5.34
CA THR A 121 -9.26 -5.93 -4.31
C THR A 121 -10.25 -5.24 -3.38
N GLU A 122 -10.82 -5.96 -2.42
CA GLU A 122 -11.78 -5.39 -1.46
C GLU A 122 -11.06 -4.57 -0.37
N LEU A 123 -10.03 -5.15 0.24
CA LEU A 123 -9.28 -4.51 1.32
C LEU A 123 -7.79 -4.78 1.18
N VAL A 124 -6.98 -3.74 1.30
CA VAL A 124 -5.53 -3.82 1.18
C VAL A 124 -4.86 -2.69 1.97
N SER A 125 -3.66 -2.95 2.51
CA SER A 125 -2.87 -1.91 3.18
C SER A 125 -1.39 -2.08 2.94
N VAL A 126 -0.69 -0.99 2.62
CA VAL A 126 0.77 -0.98 2.52
C VAL A 126 1.35 -1.00 3.94
N ARG A 127 2.14 -2.04 4.25
CA ARG A 127 2.75 -2.21 5.59
C ARG A 127 4.11 -1.55 5.68
N SER A 128 4.92 -1.71 4.64
CA SER A 128 6.26 -1.16 4.56
C SER A 128 6.73 -1.08 3.11
N SER A 129 7.65 -0.16 2.86
CA SER A 129 8.49 -0.15 1.67
C SER A 129 9.91 0.20 2.10
N ASP A 130 10.90 -0.48 1.53
CA ASP A 130 12.32 -0.14 1.67
C ASP A 130 12.92 0.43 0.38
N GLY A 131 12.08 0.66 -0.63
CA GLY A 131 12.49 1.15 -1.95
C GLY A 131 12.89 0.07 -2.95
N THR A 132 13.08 -1.17 -2.51
CA THR A 132 13.35 -2.35 -3.35
C THR A 132 12.28 -3.42 -3.21
N THR A 133 11.68 -3.49 -2.03
CA THR A 133 10.61 -4.40 -1.65
C THR A 133 9.46 -3.59 -1.04
N VAL A 134 8.24 -3.87 -1.49
CA VAL A 134 7.01 -3.40 -0.85
C VAL A 134 6.35 -4.59 -0.18
N THR A 135 5.98 -4.44 1.09
CA THR A 135 5.14 -5.41 1.79
C THR A 135 3.72 -4.86 1.90
N VAL A 136 2.75 -5.62 1.39
CA VAL A 136 1.32 -5.27 1.50
C VAL A 136 0.60 -6.37 2.24
N ARG A 137 -0.31 -5.95 3.11
CA ARG A 137 -1.16 -6.83 3.90
C ARG A 137 -2.54 -6.92 3.28
N PHE A 138 -2.95 -8.16 3.06
CA PHE A 138 -4.32 -8.54 2.74
C PHE A 138 -4.99 -9.09 3.99
N PRO A 139 -6.21 -8.65 4.33
CA PRO A 139 -7.02 -9.38 5.29
C PRO A 139 -7.36 -10.77 4.75
N GLN A 140 -7.76 -11.66 5.66
CA GLN A 140 -8.28 -12.98 5.30
C GLN A 140 -9.67 -13.11 5.86
N PHE A 141 -10.63 -13.35 4.97
CA PHE A 141 -12.01 -13.63 5.34
C PHE A 141 -12.18 -15.13 5.56
N THR A 142 -12.83 -15.50 6.65
CA THR A 142 -13.26 -16.86 6.94
C THR A 142 -14.73 -17.04 6.65
N THR A 143 -15.20 -18.29 6.60
CA THR A 143 -16.62 -18.59 6.40
C THR A 143 -17.46 -17.98 7.52
N GLY A 144 -18.36 -17.07 7.16
CA GLY A 144 -19.24 -16.38 8.10
C GLY A 144 -18.81 -14.95 8.43
N ASP A 145 -17.64 -14.50 7.97
CA ASP A 145 -17.25 -13.11 8.12
C ASP A 145 -18.17 -12.20 7.30
N PRO A 146 -18.72 -11.13 7.88
CA PRO A 146 -19.34 -10.08 7.09
C PRO A 146 -18.25 -9.36 6.28
N GLN A 147 -18.62 -8.84 5.11
CA GLN A 147 -17.68 -8.23 4.15
C GLN A 147 -16.84 -7.08 4.72
N CYS A 148 -17.30 -6.44 5.81
CA CYS A 148 -16.57 -5.38 6.51
C CYS A 148 -15.42 -5.87 7.40
N CYS A 149 -15.48 -7.13 7.85
CA CYS A 149 -14.90 -7.48 9.15
C CYS A 149 -14.20 -8.84 9.08
N PRO A 150 -12.98 -8.88 8.52
CA PRO A 150 -12.19 -10.10 8.41
C PRO A 150 -11.75 -10.58 9.80
N SER A 151 -11.97 -11.86 10.10
CA SER A 151 -11.53 -12.50 11.35
C SER A 151 -10.31 -13.41 11.16
N GLY A 152 -9.97 -13.73 9.91
CA GLY A 152 -8.82 -14.56 9.59
C GLY A 152 -7.48 -13.85 9.80
N ARG A 153 -6.41 -14.64 9.93
CA ARG A 153 -5.05 -14.11 10.11
C ARG A 153 -4.60 -13.39 8.83
N PRO A 154 -4.28 -12.08 8.86
CA PRO A 154 -3.86 -11.37 7.66
C PRO A 154 -2.63 -12.00 7.00
N LYS A 155 -2.54 -11.85 5.68
CA LYS A 155 -1.44 -12.34 4.85
C LYS A 155 -0.61 -11.15 4.36
N ASP A 156 0.68 -11.19 4.61
CA ASP A 156 1.63 -10.21 4.07
C ASP A 156 2.26 -10.79 2.80
N VAL A 157 2.20 -10.04 1.70
CA VAL A 157 2.80 -10.38 0.40
C VAL A 157 3.88 -9.35 0.10
N ARG A 158 5.04 -9.82 -0.38
CA ARG A 158 6.15 -8.96 -0.75
C ARG A 158 6.24 -8.86 -2.26
N TRP A 159 6.29 -7.64 -2.77
CA TRP A 159 6.62 -7.37 -4.16
C TRP A 159 8.01 -6.81 -4.28
N ARG A 160 8.73 -7.27 -5.31
CA ARG A 160 10.09 -6.83 -5.62
C ARG A 160 10.17 -6.43 -7.08
N TRP A 161 11.03 -5.46 -7.35
CA TRP A 161 11.36 -5.06 -8.70
C TRP A 161 12.59 -5.83 -9.20
N GLU A 162 12.42 -6.66 -10.23
CA GLU A 162 13.48 -7.47 -10.83
C GLU A 162 14.05 -6.81 -12.11
N GLY A 163 14.14 -5.48 -12.08
CA GLY A 163 14.69 -4.66 -13.16
C GLY A 163 13.72 -4.36 -14.31
N SER A 164 12.82 -5.29 -14.64
CA SER A 164 11.84 -5.11 -15.73
C SER A 164 10.40 -5.51 -15.37
N SER A 165 10.24 -6.33 -14.33
CA SER A 165 8.95 -6.79 -13.83
C SER A 165 8.83 -6.58 -12.33
N LEU A 166 7.58 -6.48 -11.88
CA LEU A 166 7.23 -6.57 -10.48
C LEU A 166 6.85 -8.03 -10.18
N GLU A 167 7.59 -8.68 -9.29
CA GLU A 167 7.36 -10.06 -8.89
C GLU A 167 6.79 -10.11 -7.47
N ALA A 168 5.82 -10.99 -7.24
CA ALA A 168 5.26 -11.27 -5.91
C ALA A 168 5.83 -12.59 -5.38
N ASP A 169 6.18 -12.64 -4.09
CA ASP A 169 6.73 -13.85 -3.46
C ASP A 169 5.66 -14.89 -3.06
N PHE A 170 4.38 -14.63 -3.37
CA PHE A 170 3.25 -15.44 -2.93
C PHE A 170 2.07 -15.37 -3.91
N THR A 171 1.20 -16.40 -3.85
CA THR A 171 -0.06 -16.44 -4.60
C THR A 171 -1.07 -15.44 -4.06
N LEU A 172 -1.56 -14.54 -4.90
CA LEU A 172 -2.54 -13.54 -4.47
C LEU A 172 -3.83 -14.19 -3.93
N PRO A 173 -4.49 -13.56 -2.93
CA PRO A 173 -5.77 -14.04 -2.44
C PRO A 173 -6.83 -14.11 -3.57
N PRO A 174 -7.80 -15.04 -3.48
CA PRO A 174 -8.92 -15.11 -4.42
C PRO A 174 -9.63 -13.75 -4.56
N GLY A 175 -10.14 -13.45 -5.76
CA GLY A 175 -10.82 -12.18 -6.05
C GLY A 175 -9.88 -11.00 -6.35
N THR A 176 -8.58 -11.13 -6.05
CA THR A 176 -7.58 -10.11 -6.42
C THR A 176 -7.37 -10.10 -7.92
N LYS A 177 -7.54 -8.94 -8.55
CA LYS A 177 -7.22 -8.74 -9.97
C LYS A 177 -5.86 -8.05 -10.06
N TRP A 178 -4.86 -8.75 -10.58
CA TRP A 178 -3.52 -8.23 -10.82
C TRP A 178 -3.35 -7.88 -12.30
N ASN A 179 -2.85 -6.67 -12.55
CA ASN A 179 -2.48 -6.21 -13.87
C ASN A 179 -1.03 -5.72 -13.85
N GLN A 180 -0.14 -6.53 -14.41
CA GLN A 180 1.24 -6.16 -14.61
C GLN A 180 1.37 -5.31 -15.86
N LEU A 181 2.09 -4.20 -15.76
CA LEU A 181 2.47 -3.41 -16.93
C LEU A 181 3.91 -3.78 -17.27
N ASP A 182 4.18 -4.15 -18.53
CA ASP A 182 5.44 -4.74 -19.00
C ASP A 182 6.68 -3.83 -18.93
N GLY A 183 6.71 -2.84 -18.05
CA GLY A 183 7.82 -1.89 -18.03
C GLY A 183 7.99 -1.18 -19.38
N LYS A 184 6.98 -1.18 -20.27
CA LYS A 184 6.92 -0.34 -21.48
C LYS A 184 5.98 0.84 -21.29
N PRO A 185 6.44 2.07 -21.55
CA PRO A 185 5.61 3.22 -21.30
C PRO A 185 4.47 3.20 -22.32
N ARG A 186 3.23 3.30 -21.83
CA ARG A 186 2.05 3.48 -22.67
C ARG A 186 1.70 4.96 -22.60
N TRP A 187 2.21 5.72 -23.56
CA TRP A 187 1.77 7.09 -23.86
C TRP A 187 0.84 7.02 -25.07
#